data_AF-A0A7W6MME3-F1
#
_entry.id   AF-A0A7W6MME3-F1
#
_cell.length_a   1.000
_cell.length_b   1.000
_cell.length_c   1.000
_cell.angle_alpha   90.00
_cell.angle_beta   90.00
_cell.angle_gamma   90.00
#
_symmetry.space_group_name_H-M   'P 1'
#
loop_
_entity.id
_entity.type
_entity.pdbx_description
1 polymer ?
#
loop_
_entity_poly.entity_id
_entity_poly.type
_entity_poly.pdbx_seq_one_letter_code
_entity_poly.pdbx_strand_id
1 'polypeptide(L)'
;MARKSIEQRLAEIENQRKTLKARLGKQERTHDTRRKVLLGALVLHRLESAGDPEFTKRLGDWLRRELPGFLTRDGDKELFVDLLRKDAGAGSAITDANASGREGSGIAS
;
A
#
# COMPACT_ATOMS: atom_id res chain seq x y z
N MET A 1 -5.63 -45.61 41.62
CA MET A 1 -5.85 -44.65 40.52
C MET A 1 -6.69 -43.50 41.03
N ALA A 2 -6.06 -42.41 41.47
CA ALA A 2 -6.76 -41.28 42.10
C ALA A 2 -7.68 -40.58 41.08
N ARG A 3 -8.98 -40.48 41.41
CA ARG A 3 -9.90 -39.62 40.67
C ARG A 3 -9.44 -38.17 40.90
N LYS A 4 -8.94 -37.50 39.85
CA LYS A 4 -8.74 -36.04 39.87
C LYS A 4 -10.00 -35.36 40.41
N SER A 5 -9.86 -34.41 41.33
CA SER A 5 -10.99 -33.65 41.85
C SER A 5 -11.66 -32.87 40.72
N ILE A 6 -12.95 -32.56 40.85
CA ILE A 6 -13.71 -31.81 39.86
C ILE A 6 -13.02 -30.46 39.56
N GLU A 7 -12.43 -29.84 40.58
CA GLU A 7 -11.66 -28.59 40.45
C GLU A 7 -10.42 -28.74 39.58
N GLN A 8 -9.66 -29.83 39.72
CA GLN A 8 -8.49 -30.09 38.88
C GLN A 8 -8.88 -30.29 37.41
N ARG A 9 -10.00 -30.97 37.16
CA ARG A 9 -10.53 -31.14 35.80
C ARG A 9 -11.02 -29.82 35.21
N LEU A 10 -11.66 -28.97 36.02
CA LEU A 10 -12.13 -27.66 35.61
C LEU A 10 -10.95 -26.74 35.25
N ALA A 11 -9.89 -26.76 36.05
CA ALA A 11 -8.66 -26.02 35.78
C ALA A 11 -7.95 -26.51 34.50
N GLU A 12 -7.92 -27.82 34.26
CA GLU A 12 -7.34 -28.42 33.06
C GLU A 12 -8.10 -28.01 31.79
N ILE A 13 -9.44 -28.03 31.83
CA ILE A 13 -10.29 -27.59 30.72
C ILE A 13 -10.13 -26.09 30.46
N GLU A 14 -10.09 -25.25 31.49
CA GLU A 14 -9.93 -23.79 31.29
C GLU A 14 -8.55 -23.45 30.73
N ASN A 15 -7.50 -24.18 31.13
CA ASN A 15 -6.15 -24.02 30.55
C ASN A 15 -6.09 -24.44 29.07
N GLN A 16 -6.77 -25.53 28.71
CA GLN A 16 -6.91 -25.95 27.31
C GLN A 16 -7.68 -24.90 26.50
N ARG A 17 -8.79 -24.37 27.05
CA ARG A 17 -9.59 -23.32 26.40
C ARG A 17 -8.77 -22.06 26.15
N LYS A 18 -8.01 -21.59 27.15
CA LYS A 18 -7.11 -20.44 27.02
C LYS A 18 -6.06 -20.66 25.94
N THR A 19 -5.47 -21.85 25.88
CA THR A 19 -4.46 -22.19 24.87
C THR A 19 -5.04 -22.18 23.45
N LEU A 20 -6.21 -22.79 23.26
CA LEU A 20 -6.89 -22.80 21.96
C LEU A 20 -7.30 -21.39 21.52
N LYS A 21 -7.83 -20.57 22.44
CA LYS A 21 -8.21 -19.19 22.16
C LYS A 21 -6.98 -18.33 21.78
N ALA A 22 -5.84 -18.52 22.46
CA ALA A 22 -4.60 -17.84 22.12
C ALA A 22 -4.09 -18.22 20.73
N ARG A 23 -4.20 -19.50 20.35
CA ARG A 23 -3.85 -19.98 19.00
C ARG A 23 -4.76 -19.39 17.93
N LEU A 24 -6.07 -19.36 18.18
CA LEU A 24 -7.05 -18.76 17.27
C LEU A 24 -6.76 -17.27 17.04
N GLY A 25 -6.55 -16.50 18.12
CA GLY A 25 -6.21 -15.08 18.02
C GLY A 25 -4.85 -14.81 17.34
N LYS A 26 -3.93 -15.78 17.33
CA LYS A 26 -2.70 -15.70 16.52
C LYS A 26 -3.01 -15.90 15.04
N GLN A 27 -3.81 -16.90 14.69
CA GLN A 27 -4.20 -17.18 13.31
C GLN A 27 -5.01 -16.03 12.69
N GLU A 28 -5.93 -15.44 13.45
CA GLU A 28 -6.73 -14.29 13.02
C GLU A 28 -5.85 -13.10 12.66
N ARG A 29 -4.85 -12.77 13.50
CA ARG A 29 -3.90 -11.69 13.22
C ARG A 29 -3.02 -11.99 12.01
N THR A 30 -2.55 -13.23 11.85
CA THR A 30 -1.80 -13.65 10.66
C THR A 30 -2.64 -13.50 9.39
N HIS A 31 -3.90 -13.95 9.44
CA HIS A 31 -4.79 -13.88 8.29
C HIS A 31 -5.20 -12.44 7.96
N ASP A 32 -5.46 -11.62 8.98
CA ASP A 32 -5.74 -10.19 8.81
C ASP A 32 -4.57 -9.45 8.18
N THR A 33 -3.35 -9.69 8.66
CA THR A 33 -2.12 -9.13 8.07
C THR A 33 -1.98 -9.56 6.62
N ARG A 34 -2.16 -10.86 6.32
CA ARG A 34 -2.07 -11.38 4.96
C ARG A 34 -3.13 -10.77 4.04
N ARG A 35 -4.38 -10.63 4.50
CA ARG A 35 -5.47 -10.02 3.74
C ARG A 35 -5.16 -8.56 3.40
N LYS A 36 -4.70 -7.79 4.39
CA LYS A 36 -4.32 -6.37 4.20
C LYS A 36 -3.18 -6.21 3.19
N VAL A 37 -2.14 -7.04 3.31
CA VAL A 37 -1.00 -7.03 2.39
C VAL A 37 -1.43 -7.41 0.97
N LEU A 38 -2.20 -8.48 0.79
CA LEU A 38 -2.66 -8.91 -0.53
C LEU A 38 -3.57 -7.88 -1.19
N LEU A 39 -4.47 -7.26 -0.42
CA LEU A 39 -5.35 -6.22 -0.94
C LEU A 39 -4.54 -4.99 -1.36
N GLY A 40 -3.55 -4.57 -0.55
CA GLY A 40 -2.64 -3.48 -0.90
C GLY A 40 -1.85 -3.77 -2.18
N ALA A 41 -1.24 -4.96 -2.28
CA ALA A 41 -0.50 -5.39 -3.45
C ALA A 41 -1.37 -5.41 -4.73
N LEU A 42 -2.62 -5.86 -4.62
CA LEU A 42 -3.57 -5.86 -5.74
C LEU A 42 -3.89 -4.44 -6.21
N VAL A 43 -4.14 -3.52 -5.28
CA VAL A 43 -4.45 -2.12 -5.59
C VAL A 43 -3.26 -1.46 -6.29
N LEU A 44 -2.05 -1.65 -5.76
CA LEU A 44 -0.82 -1.13 -6.38
C LEU A 44 -0.60 -1.69 -7.78
N HIS A 45 -0.72 -3.01 -7.94
CA HIS A 45 -0.60 -3.67 -9.24
C HIS A 45 -1.65 -3.15 -10.24
N ARG A 46 -2.86 -2.82 -9.79
CA ARG A 46 -3.92 -2.28 -10.65
C ARG A 46 -3.67 -0.83 -11.06
N LEU A 47 -2.98 -0.05 -10.23
CA LEU A 47 -2.53 1.29 -10.60
C LEU A 47 -1.43 1.25 -11.65
N GLU A 48 -0.53 0.27 -11.56
CA GLU A 48 0.58 0.08 -12.52
C GLU A 48 0.11 -0.58 -13.83
N SER A 49 -0.85 -1.50 -13.75
CA SER A 49 -1.35 -2.23 -14.92
C SER A 49 -2.32 -1.37 -15.73
N ALA A 50 -1.88 -0.94 -16.92
CA ALA A 50 -2.61 -0.10 -17.88
C ALA A 50 -3.88 -0.73 -18.51
N GLY A 51 -4.47 -1.76 -17.91
CA GLY A 51 -5.61 -2.50 -18.47
C GLY A 51 -6.92 -1.71 -18.50
N ASP A 52 -7.06 -0.68 -17.66
CA ASP A 52 -8.21 0.23 -17.65
C ASP A 52 -7.80 1.62 -17.13
N PRO A 53 -7.39 2.53 -18.02
CA PRO A 53 -6.89 3.85 -17.64
C PRO A 53 -7.90 4.70 -16.85
N GLU A 54 -9.20 4.55 -17.13
CA GLU A 54 -10.25 5.32 -16.45
C GLU A 54 -10.45 4.81 -15.02
N PHE A 55 -10.50 3.49 -14.84
CA PHE A 55 -10.57 2.88 -13.52
C PHE A 55 -9.34 3.21 -12.68
N THR A 56 -8.14 3.11 -13.26
CA THR A 56 -6.88 3.45 -12.59
C THR A 56 -6.86 4.91 -12.14
N LYS A 57 -7.31 5.83 -13.00
CA LYS A 57 -7.41 7.25 -12.64
C LYS A 57 -8.41 7.48 -11.51
N ARG A 58 -9.62 6.92 -11.60
CA ARG A 58 -10.66 7.03 -10.55
C ARG A 58 -10.20 6.43 -9.22
N LEU A 59 -9.52 5.29 -9.26
CA LEU A 59 -8.97 4.63 -8.08
C LEU A 59 -7.85 5.46 -7.44
N GLY A 60 -6.94 5.99 -8.24
CA GLY A 60 -5.88 6.89 -7.76
C GLY A 60 -6.45 8.17 -7.13
N ASP A 61 -7.42 8.81 -7.76
CA ASP A 61 -8.08 10.00 -7.23
C ASP A 61 -8.82 9.72 -5.91
N TRP A 62 -9.48 8.56 -5.81
CA TRP A 62 -10.09 8.11 -4.56
C TRP A 62 -9.04 7.87 -3.47
N LEU A 63 -7.94 7.18 -3.80
CA LEU A 63 -6.84 6.88 -2.87
C LEU A 63 -6.22 8.17 -2.31
N ARG A 64 -6.00 9.18 -3.16
CA ARG A 64 -5.45 10.48 -2.74
C ARG A 64 -6.34 11.24 -1.76
N ARG A 65 -7.66 11.01 -1.81
CA ARG A 65 -8.61 11.63 -0.88
C ARG A 65 -8.72 10.87 0.44
N GLU A 66 -8.75 9.54 0.39
CA GLU A 66 -8.97 8.70 1.56
C GLU A 66 -7.68 8.36 2.32
N LEU A 67 -6.54 8.14 1.64
CA LEU A 67 -5.26 7.80 2.29
C LEU A 67 -4.81 8.84 3.32
N PRO A 68 -4.86 10.16 3.07
CA PRO A 68 -4.48 11.15 4.09
C PRO A 68 -5.33 11.08 5.37
N GLY A 69 -6.60 10.65 5.26
CA GLY A 69 -7.48 10.42 6.41
C GLY A 69 -7.25 9.08 7.11
N PHE A 70 -6.77 8.08 6.36
CA PHE A 70 -6.45 6.75 6.89
C PHE A 70 -5.05 6.68 7.54
N LEU A 71 -4.08 7.40 6.98
CA LEU A 71 -2.69 7.43 7.44
C LEU A 71 -2.57 8.38 8.64
N THR A 72 -2.58 7.80 9.83
CA THR A 72 -2.50 8.56 11.09
C THR A 72 -1.07 8.93 11.48
N ARG A 73 -0.06 8.25 10.94
CA ARG A 73 1.36 8.48 11.25
C ARG A 73 2.07 9.18 10.10
N ASP A 74 2.90 10.16 10.41
CA ASP A 74 3.62 10.92 9.39
C ASP A 74 4.63 10.06 8.62
N GLY A 75 5.29 9.11 9.30
CA GLY A 75 6.17 8.14 8.63
C GLY A 75 5.45 7.23 7.64
N ASP A 76 4.16 6.93 7.86
CA ASP A 76 3.38 6.16 6.89
C ASP A 76 3.01 7.04 5.69
N LYS A 77 2.73 8.34 5.90
CA LYS A 77 2.44 9.29 4.81
C LYS A 77 3.64 9.44 3.86
N GLU A 78 4.86 9.46 4.39
CA GLU A 78 6.10 9.54 3.60
C GLU A 78 6.23 8.38 2.59
N LEU A 79 5.84 7.17 2.99
CA LEU A 79 5.89 5.98 2.12
C LEU A 79 4.93 6.05 0.92
N PHE A 80 3.89 6.87 1.00
CA PHE A 80 2.89 7.03 -0.06
C PHE A 80 3.00 8.39 -0.77
N VAL A 81 4.06 9.18 -0.56
CA VAL A 81 4.21 10.52 -1.16
C VAL A 81 4.14 10.46 -2.68
N ASP A 82 4.75 9.47 -3.32
CA ASP A 82 4.74 9.35 -4.78
C ASP A 82 3.35 9.06 -5.35
N LEU A 83 2.53 8.33 -4.59
CA LEU A 83 1.14 8.03 -4.92
C LEU A 83 0.20 9.22 -4.64
N LEU A 84 0.48 9.95 -3.56
CA LEU A 84 -0.27 11.12 -3.11
C LEU A 84 0.03 12.37 -3.94
N ARG A 85 1.26 12.48 -4.46
CA ARG A 85 1.62 13.51 -5.42
C ARG A 85 0.82 13.24 -6.69
N LYS A 86 0.05 14.26 -7.08
CA LYS A 86 -0.61 14.30 -8.38
C LYS A 86 0.49 14.07 -9.42
N ASP A 87 0.28 13.13 -10.33
CA ASP A 87 0.96 13.17 -11.63
C ASP A 87 0.52 14.46 -12.34
N ALA A 88 1.10 15.58 -11.93
CA ALA A 88 1.08 16.82 -12.67
C ALA A 88 2.15 16.68 -13.76
N GLY A 89 1.81 15.92 -14.80
CA GLY A 89 2.56 15.90 -16.05
C GLY A 89 3.49 14.71 -16.25
N ALA A 90 2.92 13.57 -16.68
CA ALA A 90 3.58 12.78 -17.72
C ALA A 90 3.47 13.55 -19.05
N GLY A 91 4.22 14.66 -19.13
CA GLY A 91 4.19 15.62 -20.20
C GLY A 91 5.02 16.85 -19.83
N SER A 92 6.26 16.88 -20.33
CA SER A 92 7.23 17.99 -20.30
C SER A 92 8.37 17.87 -19.28
N ALA A 93 9.46 17.23 -19.70
CA ALA A 93 10.83 17.73 -19.53
C ALA A 93 11.83 16.87 -20.33
N ILE A 94 11.69 16.86 -21.66
CA ILE A 94 12.85 16.74 -22.56
C ILE A 94 12.75 17.93 -23.50
N THR A 95 13.16 19.09 -23.01
CA THR A 95 13.57 20.19 -23.90
C THR A 95 14.98 19.85 -24.35
N ASP A 96 15.08 19.16 -25.47
CA ASP A 96 16.35 19.07 -26.19
C ASP A 96 16.72 20.47 -26.65
N ALA A 97 17.69 21.03 -25.94
CA ALA A 97 18.45 22.19 -26.36
C ALA A 97 19.24 21.82 -27.61
N ASN A 98 18.65 22.03 -28.79
CA ASN A 98 19.41 22.18 -30.03
C ASN A 98 18.96 23.44 -30.77
N ALA A 99 19.15 24.58 -30.10
CA ALA A 99 19.30 25.86 -30.77
C ALA A 99 20.74 25.98 -31.30
N SER A 100 21.07 25.18 -32.31
CA SER A 100 22.24 25.42 -33.16
C SER A 100 21.90 26.58 -34.10
N GLY A 101 22.19 27.79 -33.66
CA GLY A 101 22.20 28.98 -34.49
C GLY A 101 23.08 28.77 -35.73
N ARG A 102 22.47 28.87 -36.91
CA ARG A 102 23.19 29.09 -38.16
C ARG A 102 22.45 30.14 -38.97
N GLU A 103 22.41 31.34 -38.41
CA GLU A 103 22.12 32.56 -39.15
C GLU A 103 23.45 33.24 -39.53
N GLY A 104 23.57 33.60 -40.81
CA GLY A 104 24.30 34.79 -41.24
C GLY A 104 25.83 34.75 -41.20
N SER A 105 26.47 34.11 -42.19
CA SER A 105 27.77 34.59 -42.68
C SER A 105 27.53 35.46 -43.91
N GLY A 106 27.19 36.73 -43.68
CA GLY A 106 27.41 37.79 -44.63
C GLY A 106 28.75 38.46 -44.32
N ILE A 107 29.73 38.27 -45.19
CA ILE A 107 30.99 39.01 -45.37
C ILE A 107 31.55 38.52 -46.71
N ALA A 108 32.18 39.26 -47.61
CA ALA A 108 32.37 40.67 -47.90
C ALA A 108 33.22 40.63 -49.21
N SER A 109 33.07 41.66 -50.05
CA SER A 109 33.85 41.96 -51.26
C SER A 109 33.49 41.24 -52.56
#